data_AF-A0A7X6UJA5-F1
#
_entry.id   AF-A0A7X6UJA5-F1
#
_cell.length_a   1.000
_cell.length_b   1.000
_cell.length_c   1.000
_cell.angle_alpha   90.00
_cell.angle_beta   90.00
_cell.angle_gamma   90.00
#
_symmetry.space_group_name_H-M   'P 1'
#
loop_
_entity.id
_entity.type
_entity.pdbx_description
1 polymer ?
#
loop_
_entity_poly.entity_id
_entity_poly.type
_entity_poly.pdbx_seq_one_letter_code
_entity_poly.pdbx_strand_id
1 'polypeptide(L)'
;MSEDTQRNIWKMCEESHLSYELVLAIHQIEDSNATQIDNVKAEIKNLAYLRNYWTEQGFPDEIVFDLMLLSRQKEIEGCRIYMKNNDSYYLDDYVQKVTEYKYYIEQSLNEVLVSNPV
;
A
#
# COMPACT_ATOMS: atom_id res chain seq x y z
N MET A 1 9.23 -11.22 -11.94
CA MET A 1 7.78 -11.15 -12.22
C MET A 1 7.59 -10.94 -13.73
N SER A 2 6.67 -11.64 -14.39
CA SER A 2 6.46 -11.46 -15.85
C SER A 2 5.74 -10.15 -16.16
N GLU A 3 5.90 -9.62 -17.37
CA GLU A 3 5.20 -8.40 -17.83
C GLU A 3 3.68 -8.54 -17.72
N ASP A 4 3.13 -9.70 -18.08
CA ASP A 4 1.68 -9.97 -17.97
C ASP A 4 1.20 -9.91 -16.52
N THR A 5 2.02 -10.38 -15.58
CA THR A 5 1.70 -10.31 -14.15
C THR A 5 1.69 -8.86 -13.67
N GLN A 6 2.68 -8.07 -14.09
CA GLN A 6 2.75 -6.63 -13.76
C GLN A 6 1.55 -5.86 -14.33
N ARG A 7 1.19 -6.10 -15.60
CA ARG A 7 0.00 -5.48 -16.23
C ARG A 7 -1.30 -5.82 -15.52
N ASN A 8 -1.45 -7.07 -15.08
CA ASN A 8 -2.65 -7.48 -14.33
C ASN A 8 -2.72 -6.78 -12.96
N ILE A 9 -1.60 -6.71 -12.24
CA ILE A 9 -1.53 -6.01 -10.94
C ILE A 9 -1.84 -4.52 -11.13
N TRP A 10 -1.24 -3.88 -12.14
CA TRP A 10 -1.51 -2.48 -12.49
C TRP A 10 -3.01 -2.23 -12.67
N LYS A 11 -3.67 -3.03 -13.52
CA LYS A 11 -5.09 -2.87 -13.81
C LYS A 11 -5.96 -3.02 -12.55
N MET A 12 -5.63 -3.98 -11.68
CA MET A 12 -6.35 -4.16 -10.41
C MET A 12 -6.15 -2.98 -9.45
N CYS A 13 -4.97 -2.38 -9.44
CA CYS A 13 -4.68 -1.18 -8.67
C CYS A 13 -5.52 0.01 -9.16
N GLU A 14 -5.60 0.23 -10.48
CA GLU A 14 -6.46 1.26 -11.08
C GLU A 14 -7.94 1.07 -10.72
N GLU A 15 -8.46 -0.16 -10.88
CA GLU A 15 -9.85 -0.50 -10.54
C GLU A 15 -10.16 -0.29 -9.05
N SER A 16 -9.16 -0.42 -8.18
CA SER A 16 -9.30 -0.28 -6.74
C SER A 16 -8.94 1.11 -6.22
N HIS A 17 -8.52 2.04 -7.09
CA HIS A 17 -7.96 3.35 -6.74
C HIS A 17 -6.79 3.27 -5.74
N LEU A 18 -5.91 2.29 -5.92
CA LEU A 18 -4.67 2.16 -5.15
C LEU A 18 -3.48 2.44 -6.09
N SER A 19 -2.41 3.03 -5.58
CA SER A 19 -1.18 3.20 -6.36
C SER A 19 -0.51 1.84 -6.56
N TYR A 20 -0.02 1.57 -7.77
CA TYR A 20 0.72 0.35 -8.08
C TYR A 20 2.01 0.23 -7.23
N GLU A 21 2.66 1.35 -6.99
CA GLU A 21 3.90 1.49 -6.23
C GLU A 21 3.72 1.11 -4.75
N LEU A 22 2.56 1.39 -4.17
CA LEU A 22 2.21 0.95 -2.81
C LEU A 22 2.21 -0.57 -2.72
N VAL A 23 1.58 -1.25 -3.68
CA VAL A 23 1.49 -2.71 -3.69
C VAL A 23 2.88 -3.31 -3.84
N LEU A 24 3.71 -2.76 -4.74
CA LEU A 24 5.10 -3.17 -4.89
C LEU A 24 5.94 -2.94 -3.63
N ALA A 25 5.73 -1.81 -2.94
CA ALA A 25 6.46 -1.49 -1.71
C ALA A 25 6.16 -2.48 -0.58
N ILE A 26 4.88 -2.80 -0.37
CA ILE A 26 4.45 -3.81 0.60
C ILE A 26 5.10 -5.17 0.28
N HIS A 27 5.06 -5.60 -0.98
CA HIS A 27 5.65 -6.87 -1.39
C HIS A 27 7.16 -6.93 -1.15
N GLN A 28 7.88 -5.85 -1.44
CA GLN A 28 9.30 -5.79 -1.19
C GLN A 28 9.62 -5.91 0.31
N ILE A 29 8.89 -5.19 1.15
CA ILE A 29 9.16 -5.12 2.59
C ILE A 29 8.83 -6.44 3.28
N GLU A 30 7.76 -7.11 2.85
CA GLU A 30 7.30 -8.35 3.47
C GLU A 30 8.10 -9.58 3.03
N ASP A 31 9.15 -9.39 2.20
CA ASP A 31 10.02 -10.44 1.62
C ASP A 31 9.24 -11.68 1.19
N SER A 32 8.03 -11.44 0.67
CA SER A 32 7.11 -12.51 0.36
C SER A 32 7.51 -13.04 -1.02
N ASN A 33 8.08 -14.24 -1.05
CA ASN A 33 8.20 -15.07 -2.26
C ASN A 33 6.81 -15.41 -2.89
N ALA A 34 5.75 -14.69 -2.51
CA ALA A 34 4.38 -14.90 -2.90
C ALA A 34 4.11 -14.30 -4.29
N THR A 35 4.88 -14.76 -5.27
CA THR A 35 4.70 -14.50 -6.72
C THR A 35 3.39 -15.08 -7.30
N GLN A 36 2.39 -15.40 -6.47
CA GLN A 36 1.10 -15.89 -6.93
C GLN A 36 0.12 -14.72 -7.09
N ILE A 37 -0.34 -14.49 -8.31
CA ILE A 37 -1.26 -13.40 -8.68
C ILE A 37 -2.51 -13.36 -7.78
N ASP A 38 -3.02 -14.52 -7.38
CA ASP A 38 -4.21 -14.60 -6.53
C ASP A 38 -3.97 -14.01 -5.13
N ASN A 39 -2.75 -14.13 -4.60
CA ASN A 39 -2.38 -13.50 -3.33
C ASN A 39 -2.37 -11.98 -3.49
N VAL A 40 -1.77 -11.47 -4.56
CA VAL A 40 -1.73 -10.02 -4.84
C VAL A 40 -3.15 -9.45 -5.00
N LYS A 41 -4.04 -10.20 -5.67
CA LYS A 41 -5.44 -9.79 -5.84
C LYS A 41 -6.18 -9.71 -4.50
N ALA A 42 -5.99 -10.70 -3.63
CA ALA A 42 -6.60 -10.69 -2.30
C ALA A 42 -6.07 -9.50 -1.47
N GLU A 43 -4.78 -9.18 -1.60
CA GLU A 43 -4.15 -8.06 -0.91
C GLU A 43 -4.66 -6.71 -1.38
N ILE A 44 -4.77 -6.48 -2.70
CA ILE A 44 -5.33 -5.25 -3.26
C ILE A 44 -6.75 -5.03 -2.73
N LYS A 45 -7.58 -6.08 -2.73
CA LYS A 45 -8.94 -6.02 -2.18
C LYS A 45 -8.94 -5.69 -0.69
N ASN A 46 -8.04 -6.30 0.08
CA ASN A 46 -7.94 -6.03 1.51
C ASN A 46 -7.51 -4.58 1.78
N LEU A 47 -6.52 -4.06 1.06
CA LEU A 47 -6.10 -2.66 1.16
C LEU A 47 -7.23 -1.69 0.82
N ALA A 48 -7.96 -1.96 -0.27
CA ALA A 48 -9.10 -1.13 -0.66
C ALA A 48 -10.22 -1.16 0.40
N TYR A 49 -10.48 -2.33 0.99
CA TYR A 49 -11.41 -2.48 2.12
C TYR A 49 -10.96 -1.64 3.33
N LEU A 50 -9.69 -1.73 3.73
CA LEU A 50 -9.16 -0.99 4.87
C LEU A 50 -9.18 0.52 4.64
N ARG A 51 -8.82 1.00 3.44
CA ARG A 51 -8.95 2.41 3.05
C ARG A 51 -10.40 2.88 3.21
N ASN A 52 -11.33 2.18 2.55
CA ASN A 52 -12.75 2.54 2.56
C ASN A 52 -13.31 2.55 3.99
N TYR A 53 -12.94 1.56 4.80
CA TYR A 53 -13.32 1.50 6.20
C TYR A 53 -12.94 2.78 6.95
N TRP A 54 -11.68 3.21 6.87
CA TRP A 54 -11.22 4.40 7.58
C TRP A 54 -11.78 5.71 7.02
N THR A 55 -11.96 5.80 5.70
CA THR A 55 -12.69 6.91 5.08
C THR A 55 -14.12 7.00 5.59
N GLU A 56 -14.83 5.86 5.71
CA GLU A 56 -16.20 5.80 6.25
C GLU A 56 -16.28 6.15 7.74
N GLN A 57 -15.20 5.95 8.50
CA GLN A 57 -15.10 6.45 9.88
C GLN A 57 -14.89 7.98 9.97
N GLY A 58 -14.72 8.67 8.83
CA GLY A 58 -14.57 10.12 8.76
C GLY A 58 -13.14 10.62 8.90
N PHE A 59 -12.13 9.77 8.71
CA PHE A 59 -10.73 10.20 8.69
C PHE A 59 -10.39 10.87 7.36
N PRO A 60 -9.53 11.92 7.37
CA PRO A 60 -9.07 12.56 6.14
C PRO A 60 -8.09 11.66 5.38
N ASP A 61 -8.02 11.83 4.05
CA ASP A 61 -7.20 11.01 3.15
C ASP A 61 -5.73 10.91 3.58
N GLU A 62 -5.16 12.02 4.09
CA GLU A 62 -3.78 12.08 4.60
C GLU A 62 -3.51 11.04 5.68
N ILE A 63 -4.49 10.80 6.55
CA ILE A 63 -4.39 9.87 7.69
C ILE A 63 -4.84 8.46 7.29
N VAL A 64 -5.80 8.37 6.37
CA VAL A 64 -6.36 7.08 5.90
C VAL A 64 -5.26 6.18 5.34
N PHE A 65 -4.25 6.74 4.66
CA PHE A 65 -3.10 5.97 4.17
C PHE A 65 -2.36 5.25 5.32
N ASP A 66 -1.99 5.97 6.37
CA ASP A 66 -1.29 5.41 7.53
C ASP A 66 -2.14 4.38 8.26
N LEU A 67 -3.43 4.70 8.47
CA LEU A 67 -4.37 3.80 9.14
C LEU A 67 -4.65 2.53 8.36
N MET A 68 -4.68 2.60 7.03
CA MET A 68 -4.78 1.44 6.15
C MET A 68 -3.57 0.50 6.35
N LEU A 69 -2.35 1.04 6.36
CA LEU A 69 -1.12 0.26 6.56
C LEU A 69 -1.04 -0.33 7.97
N LEU A 70 -1.37 0.46 8.99
CA LEU A 70 -1.43 -0.01 10.38
C LEU A 70 -2.45 -1.13 10.56
N SER A 71 -3.64 -0.97 9.98
CA SER A 71 -4.69 -2.00 10.04
C SER A 71 -4.33 -3.24 9.25
N ARG A 72 -3.49 -3.16 8.21
CA ARG A 72 -2.96 -4.37 7.55
C ARG A 72 -2.11 -5.17 8.53
N GLN A 73 -1.25 -4.52 9.31
CA GLN A 73 -0.33 -5.19 10.22
C GLN A 73 -0.99 -5.64 11.53
N LYS A 74 -1.93 -4.85 12.06
CA LYS A 74 -2.49 -5.02 13.42
C LYS A 74 -3.98 -5.34 13.44
N GLU A 75 -4.61 -5.49 12.28
CA GLU A 75 -6.06 -5.48 12.12
C GLU A 75 -6.70 -4.16 12.58
N ILE A 76 -7.97 -3.95 12.23
CA ILE A 76 -8.69 -2.71 12.55
C ILE A 76 -8.71 -2.45 14.06
N GLU A 77 -8.99 -3.47 14.87
CA GLU A 77 -9.10 -3.29 16.31
C GLU A 77 -7.75 -3.02 16.97
N GLY A 78 -6.69 -3.71 16.53
CA GLY A 78 -5.33 -3.42 16.99
C GLY A 78 -4.88 -2.01 16.61
N CYS A 79 -5.22 -1.54 15.41
CA CYS A 79 -4.99 -0.16 14.99
C CYS A 79 -5.74 0.85 15.89
N ARG A 80 -7.02 0.60 16.20
CA ARG A 80 -7.80 1.45 17.12
C ARG A 80 -7.20 1.52 18.53
N ILE A 81 -6.74 0.39 19.06
CA ILE A 81 -6.07 0.32 20.36
C ILE A 81 -4.76 1.11 20.30
N TYR A 82 -3.99 0.94 19.23
CA TYR A 82 -2.72 1.63 19.03
C TYR A 82 -2.89 3.15 19.00
N MET A 83 -3.87 3.66 18.24
CA MET A 83 -4.20 5.10 18.18
C MET A 83 -4.58 5.68 19.54
N LYS A 84 -5.29 4.93 20.39
CA LYS A 84 -5.70 5.39 21.72
C LYS A 84 -4.54 5.49 22.71
N ASN A 85 -3.52 4.65 22.52
CA ASN A 85 -2.41 4.52 23.46
C ASN A 85 -1.16 5.29 23.02
N ASN A 86 -1.16 5.85 21.81
CA ASN A 86 0.02 6.43 21.19
C ASN A 86 -0.34 7.65 20.34
N ASP A 87 0.18 8.82 20.73
CA ASP A 87 -0.07 10.08 20.01
C ASP A 87 0.68 10.16 18.67
N SER A 88 1.56 9.19 18.37
CA SER A 88 2.46 9.24 17.22
C SER A 88 2.40 8.00 16.33
N TYR A 89 1.21 7.67 15.83
CA TYR A 89 1.04 6.53 14.93
C TYR A 89 1.77 6.68 13.58
N TYR A 90 2.08 7.92 13.17
CA TYR A 90 2.91 8.24 12.01
C TYR A 90 4.40 7.85 12.17
N LEU A 91 4.80 7.40 13.37
CA LEU A 91 6.14 6.88 13.65
C LEU A 91 6.23 5.35 13.64
N ASP A 92 5.17 4.65 13.23
CA ASP A 92 5.24 3.19 13.11
C ASP A 92 6.23 2.78 12.01
N ASP A 93 7.20 1.93 12.39
CA ASP A 93 8.31 1.49 11.54
C ASP A 93 7.82 0.87 10.22
N TYR A 94 6.69 0.16 10.23
CA TYR A 94 6.14 -0.43 9.01
C TYR A 94 5.57 0.64 8.08
N VAL A 95 4.80 1.59 8.63
CA VAL A 95 4.25 2.71 7.86
C VAL A 95 5.37 3.53 7.22
N GLN A 96 6.41 3.85 7.98
CA GLN A 96 7.56 4.59 7.48
C GLN A 96 8.27 3.85 6.33
N LYS A 97 8.61 2.58 6.53
CA LYS A 97 9.27 1.78 5.49
C LYS A 97 8.47 1.68 4.21
N VAL A 98 7.16 1.40 4.31
CA VAL A 98 6.29 1.30 3.13
C VAL A 98 6.21 2.64 2.40
N THR A 99 6.10 3.73 3.14
CA THR A 99 6.04 5.09 2.57
C THR A 99 7.33 5.46 1.85
N GLU A 100 8.48 5.23 2.49
CA GLU A 100 9.80 5.50 1.91
C GLU A 100 10.05 4.66 0.66
N TYR A 101 9.72 3.37 0.70
CA TYR A 101 9.94 2.48 -0.43
C TYR A 101 8.98 2.77 -1.58
N LYS A 102 7.72 3.10 -1.29
CA LYS A 102 6.77 3.59 -2.30
C LYS A 102 7.33 4.83 -2.99
N TYR A 103 7.79 5.81 -2.24
CA TYR A 103 8.38 7.03 -2.78
C TYR A 103 9.59 6.73 -3.68
N TYR A 104 10.47 5.81 -3.26
CA TYR A 104 11.62 5.39 -4.06
C TYR A 104 11.22 4.76 -5.41
N ILE A 105 10.19 3.91 -5.42
CA ILE A 105 9.66 3.31 -6.65
C ILE A 105 9.08 4.40 -7.57
N GLU A 106 8.31 5.34 -7.01
CA GLU A 106 7.71 6.44 -7.78
C GLU A 106 8.78 7.28 -8.49
N GLN A 107 9.88 7.62 -7.80
CA GLN A 107 11.00 8.33 -8.42
C GLN A 107 11.66 7.49 -9.53
N SER A 108 11.91 6.20 -9.26
CA SER A 108 12.57 5.31 -10.21
C SER A 108 11.76 5.12 -11.51
N LEU A 109 10.43 4.98 -11.41
CA LEU A 109 9.57 4.85 -12.59
C LEU A 109 9.49 6.16 -13.38
N ASN A 110 9.43 7.31 -12.69
CA ASN A 110 9.42 8.61 -13.35
C ASN A 110 10.72 8.86 -14.12
N GLU A 111 11.88 8.50 -13.57
CA GLU A 111 13.17 8.62 -14.27
C GLU A 111 13.21 7.77 -15.55
N VAL A 112 12.63 6.56 -15.54
CA VAL A 112 12.54 5.69 -16.72
C VAL A 112 11.65 6.30 -17.81
N LEU A 113 10.54 6.93 -17.44
CA LEU A 113 9.64 7.60 -18.39
C LEU A 113 10.25 8.87 -18.99
N VAL A 114 11.04 9.62 -18.21
CA VAL A 114 11.72 10.85 -18.68
C VAL A 114 12.93 10.51 -19.57
N SER A 115 13.60 9.38 -19.32
CA SER A 115 14.75 8.91 -20.12
C SER A 115 14.37 8.19 -21.41
N ASN A 116 13.12 7.72 -21.55
CA ASN A 116 12.56 7.14 -22.78
C ASN A 116 11.23 7.83 -23.16
N PRO A 117 11.26 9.06 -23.70
CA PRO A 117 10.05 9.68 -24.22
C PRO A 117 9.58 8.89 -25.45
N VAL A 118 8.32 8.46 -25.43
CA VAL A 118 7.63 7.82 -26.57
C VAL A 118 7.58 8.77 -27.76
#